data_AF-A0A5C6M7A8-F1
#
_entry.id   AF-A0A5C6M7A8-F1
#
_cell.length_a   1.000
_cell.length_b   1.000
_cell.length_c   1.000
_cell.angle_alpha   90.00
_cell.angle_beta   90.00
_cell.angle_gamma   90.00
#
_symmetry.space_group_name_H-M   'P 1'
#
loop_
_entity.id
_entity.type
_entity.pdbx_description
1 polymer ?
#
loop_
_entity_poly.entity_id
_entity_poly.type
_entity_poly.pdbx_seq_one_letter_code
_entity_poly.pdbx_strand_id
1 'polypeptide(L)' 'ITLIDPQAEWTVDAGRFASRSRNTPFDGEKLPAVVKTVLVDGVVRFNR' A
#
# COMPACT_ATOMS: atom_id res chain seq x y z
N ILE A 1 6.58 -0.01 13.26
CA ILE A 1 5.36 0.83 13.44
C ILE A 1 4.80 1.11 12.06
N THR A 2 3.48 1.03 11.90
CA THR A 2 2.80 1.30 10.62
C THR A 2 1.71 2.34 10.84
N LEU A 3 1.78 3.44 10.09
CA LEU A 3 0.76 4.49 10.10
C LEU A 3 -0.24 4.22 8.99
N ILE A 4 -1.51 4.08 9.38
CA ILE A 4 -2.63 3.80 8.48
C ILE A 4 -3.60 4.97 8.58
N ASP A 5 -4.01 5.50 7.43
CA ASP A 5 -5.13 6.43 7.32
C ASP A 5 -6.40 5.62 7.07
N PRO A 6 -7.32 5.52 8.05
CA PRO A 6 -8.53 4.71 7.92
C PRO A 6 -9.63 5.37 7.08
N GLN A 7 -9.52 6.67 6.80
CA GLN A 7 -10.52 7.42 6.02
C GLN A 7 -10.15 7.52 4.53
N ALA A 8 -8.90 7.21 4.19
CA ALA A 8 -8.46 7.14 2.81
C ALA A 8 -8.98 5.87 2.10
N GLU A 9 -9.07 5.95 0.77
CA GLU A 9 -9.35 4.82 -0.11
C GLU A 9 -8.35 4.83 -1.26
N TRP A 10 -8.14 3.67 -1.88
CA TRP A 10 -7.28 3.57 -3.06
C TRP A 10 -7.74 2.47 -4.00
N THR A 11 -7.46 2.65 -5.28
CA THR A 11 -7.64 1.60 -6.30
C THR A 11 -6.35 0.80 -6.40
N VAL A 12 -6.47 -0.52 -6.37
CA VAL A 12 -5.37 -1.44 -6.64
C VAL A 12 -4.93 -1.26 -8.09
N ASP A 13 -3.64 -1.02 -8.26
CA ASP A 13 -2.97 -0.93 -9.55
C ASP A 13 -1.81 -1.93 -9.52
N ALA A 14 -2.01 -3.08 -10.17
CA ALA A 14 -1.00 -4.14 -10.25
C ALA A 14 0.30 -3.58 -10.82
N GLY A 15 0.24 -2.62 -11.75
CA GLY A 15 1.39 -1.93 -12.34
C GLY A 15 2.34 -1.32 -11.31
N ARG A 16 1.83 -0.93 -10.14
CA ARG A 16 2.58 -0.33 -9.02
C ARG A 16 3.10 -1.32 -7.99
N PHE A 17 2.85 -2.62 -8.15
CA PHE A 17 3.32 -3.62 -7.20
C PHE A 17 4.86 -3.67 -7.17
N ALA A 18 5.41 -3.75 -5.96
CA ALA A 18 6.86 -3.87 -5.75
C ALA A 18 7.41 -5.26 -6.13
N SER A 19 6.54 -6.28 -6.17
CA SER A 19 6.91 -7.62 -6.62
C SER A 19 7.13 -7.66 -8.14
N ARG A 20 7.77 -8.73 -8.64
CA ARG A 20 8.05 -8.90 -10.08
C ARG A 20 6.83 -9.29 -10.91
N SER A 21 5.82 -9.91 -10.31
CA SER A 21 4.60 -10.34 -11.01
C SER A 21 3.53 -9.25 -10.99
N ARG A 22 2.58 -9.36 -11.92
CA ARG A 22 1.37 -8.53 -12.01
C ARG A 22 0.08 -9.37 -11.96
N ASN A 23 0.20 -10.69 -11.79
CA ASN A 23 -0.95 -11.58 -11.68
C ASN A 23 -1.58 -11.46 -10.29
N THR A 24 -2.70 -10.77 -10.21
CA THR A 24 -3.48 -10.58 -8.98
C THR A 24 -4.97 -10.52 -9.34
N PRO A 25 -5.86 -11.14 -8.57
CA PRO A 25 -7.30 -11.02 -8.79
C PRO A 25 -7.84 -9.64 -8.42
N PHE A 26 -7.07 -8.82 -7.70
CA PHE A 26 -7.53 -7.56 -7.11
C PHE A 26 -7.32 -6.32 -7.99
N ASP A 27 -6.74 -6.45 -9.19
CA ASP A 27 -6.43 -5.28 -10.02
C ASP A 27 -7.70 -4.48 -10.37
N GLY A 28 -7.65 -3.16 -10.18
CA GLY A 28 -8.81 -2.27 -10.35
C GLY A 28 -9.81 -2.25 -9.19
N GLU A 29 -9.66 -3.10 -8.16
CA GLU A 29 -10.53 -3.04 -6.98
C GLU A 29 -10.27 -1.77 -6.14
N LYS A 30 -11.33 -1.19 -5.58
CA LYS A 30 -11.24 -0.07 -4.65
C LYS A 30 -11.25 -0.60 -3.22
N LEU A 31 -10.19 -0.33 -2.46
CA LEU A 31 -10.01 -0.81 -1.10
C LEU A 31 -9.99 0.34 -0.09
N PRO A 32 -10.56 0.13 1.12
CA PRO A 32 -10.52 1.11 2.19
C PRO A 32 -9.17 1.11 2.89
N ALA A 33 -8.88 2.23 3.56
CA ALA A 33 -7.67 2.54 4.29
C ALA A 33 -6.38 2.50 3.45
N VAL A 34 -5.42 3.35 3.81
CA VAL A 34 -4.13 3.43 3.12
C VAL A 34 -2.99 3.46 4.12
N VAL A 35 -1.99 2.60 3.91
CA VAL A 35 -0.70 2.69 4.62
C VAL A 35 0.03 3.94 4.12
N LYS A 36 0.29 4.88 5.02
CA LYS A 36 1.02 6.13 4.73
C LYS A 36 2.51 5.99 4.98
N THR A 37 2.89 5.36 6.09
CA THR A 37 4.30 5.28 6.50
C THR A 37 4.59 4.00 7.26
N VAL A 38 5.76 3.40 7.02
CA VAL A 38 6.27 2.26 7.79
C VAL A 38 7.64 2.59 8.37
N LEU A 39 7.79 2.37 9.67
CA LEU A 39 9.05 2.48 10.39
C LEU A 39 9.51 1.10 10.88
N VAL A 40 10.77 0.79 10.63
CA VAL A 40 11.46 -0.42 11.10
C VAL A 40 12.73 0.02 11.80
N ASP A 41 12.94 -0.42 13.04
CA ASP A 41 14.07 -0.03 13.89
C ASP A 41 14.26 1.49 14.03
N GLY A 42 13.14 2.21 14.14
CA GLY A 42 13.13 3.68 14.23
C GLY A 42 13.39 4.41 12.91
N VAL A 43 13.61 3.69 11.81
CA VAL A 43 13.91 4.27 10.49
C VAL A 43 12.69 4.16 9.56
N VAL A 44 12.36 5.23 8.86
CA VAL A 44 11.33 5.21 7.80
C VAL A 44 11.80 4.33 6.65
N ARG A 45 11.11 3.23 6.41
CA ARG A 45 11.37 2.29 5.30
C ARG A 45 10.39 2.43 4.14
N PHE A 46 9.24 3.02 4.39
CA PHE A 46 8.23 3.29 3.37
C PHE A 46 7.52 4.60 3.70
N ASN A 47 7.33 5.44 2.68
CA ASN A 47 6.51 6.64 2.75
C ASN A 47 5.75 6.76 1.43
N ARG A 48 4.42 6.86 1.51
CA ARG A 48 3.53 6.91 0.35
C ARG A 48 3.16 8.33 -0.03
#